data_AF-A0A7R9FB94-F1
#
_entry.id   AF-A0A7R9FB94-F1
#
_cell.length_a   1.000
_cell.length_b   1.000
_cell.length_c   1.000
_cell.angle_alpha   90.00
_cell.angle_beta   90.00
_cell.angle_gamma   90.00
#
_symmetry.space_group_name_H-M   'P 1'
#
loop_
_entity.id
_entity.type
_entity.pdbx_description
1 polymer ?
#
loop_
_entity_poly.entity_id
_entity_poly.type
_entity_poly.pdbx_seq_one_letter_code
_entity_poly.pdbx_strand_id
1 'polypeptide(L)' 'MVDTIVNSAFTTLRTLIPTEPVDRKLSKIETLRLASSYISHLQAQLVAACLAWALRIRSAQISAFRPRG' A
#
# COMPACT_ATOMS: atom_id res chain seq x y z
N MET A 1 2.00 -23.13 26.88
CA MET A 1 1.77 -23.34 25.43
C MET A 1 0.60 -22.45 25.00
N VAL A 2 0.72 -21.12 25.15
CA VAL A 2 -0.35 -20.16 24.80
C VAL A 2 0.16 -19.02 23.90
N ASP A 3 1.44 -19.09 23.52
CA ASP A 3 2.19 -18.00 22.89
C ASP A 3 2.45 -18.30 21.40
N THR A 4 2.24 -19.54 20.96
CA THR A 4 2.68 -20.04 19.65
C THR A 4 1.88 -19.44 18.50
N ILE A 5 0.55 -19.33 18.64
CA ILE A 5 -0.32 -18.81 17.57
C ILE A 5 -0.05 -17.31 17.35
N VAL A 6 0.05 -16.53 18.43
CA VAL A 6 0.31 -15.09 18.37
C VAL A 6 1.71 -14.83 17.80
N ASN A 7 2.73 -15.57 18.26
CA ASN A 7 4.08 -15.41 17.75
C ASN A 7 4.19 -15.82 16.27
N SER A 8 3.48 -16.87 15.84
CA SER A 8 3.39 -17.27 14.43
C SER A 8 2.74 -16.17 13.58
N ALA A 9 1.64 -15.58 14.05
CA ALA A 9 0.99 -14.47 13.35
C ALA A 9 1.91 -13.25 13.21
N PHE A 10 2.69 -12.91 14.24
CA PHE A 10 3.71 -11.86 14.16
C PHE A 10 4.83 -12.20 13.17
N THR A 11 5.25 -13.46 13.06
CA THR A 11 6.24 -13.90 12.07
C THR A 11 5.70 -13.73 10.65
N THR A 12 4.48 -14.20 10.36
CA THR A 12 3.83 -13.98 9.07
C THR A 12 3.68 -12.50 8.75
N LEU A 13 3.25 -11.69 9.73
CA LEU A 13 3.09 -10.26 9.52
C LEU A 13 4.41 -9.56 9.16
N ARG A 14 5.53 -9.95 9.78
CA ARG A 14 6.86 -9.41 9.44
C ARG A 14 7.28 -9.72 8.00
N THR A 15 6.94 -10.90 7.49
CA THR A 15 7.28 -11.26 6.10
C THR A 15 6.52 -10.44 5.05
N LEU A 16 5.39 -9.84 5.42
CA LEU A 16 4.58 -9.02 4.52
C LEU A 16 4.98 -7.54 4.51
N ILE A 17 5.74 -7.09 5.52
CA ILE A 17 6.17 -5.70 5.64
C ILE A 17 7.51 -5.54 4.90
N PRO A 18 7.60 -4.72 3.85
CA PRO A 18 8.87 -4.45 3.19
C PRO A 18 9.78 -3.66 4.15
N THR A 19 10.87 -4.28 4.59
CA THR A 19 11.91 -3.63 5.41
C THR A 19 13.29 -3.84 4.82
N GLU A 20 14.16 -2.87 5.05
CA GLU A 20 15.55 -2.93 4.63
C GLU A 20 16.45 -2.77 5.87
N PRO A 21 17.33 -3.75 6.19
CA PRO A 21 17.46 -5.09 5.60
C PRO A 21 16.28 -6.03 5.93
N VAL A 22 16.05 -7.04 5.09
CA VAL A 22 14.91 -7.97 5.19
C VAL A 22 14.87 -8.76 6.52
N ASP A 23 16.02 -8.91 7.18
CA ASP A 23 16.18 -9.59 8.47
C ASP A 23 16.09 -8.66 9.69
N ARG A 24 15.56 -7.44 9.51
CA ARG A 24 15.41 -6.50 10.63
C ARG A 24 14.47 -7.10 11.68
N LYS A 25 15.00 -7.35 12.88
CA LYS A 25 14.21 -7.81 14.03
C LYS A 25 13.29 -6.68 14.53
N LEU A 26 12.03 -6.71 14.09
CA LEU A 26 10.99 -5.79 14.54
C LEU A 26 10.36 -6.25 15.85
N SER A 27 10.26 -5.35 16.82
CA SER A 27 9.44 -5.58 18.03
C SER A 27 7.95 -5.73 17.66
N LYS A 28 7.15 -6.28 18.59
CA LYS A 28 5.69 -6.46 18.37
C LYS A 28 5.00 -5.11 18.05
N ILE A 29 5.35 -4.05 18.76
CA ILE A 29 4.78 -2.72 18.53
C ILE A 29 5.24 -2.10 17.21
N GLU A 30 6.51 -2.22 16.86
CA GLU A 30 7.03 -1.73 15.57
C GLU A 30 6.38 -2.46 14.40
N THR A 31 6.19 -3.78 14.52
CA THR A 31 5.53 -4.60 13.50
C THR A 31 4.11 -4.10 13.23
N LEU A 32 3.33 -3.80 14.29
CA LEU A 32 1.97 -3.27 14.14
C LEU A 32 1.96 -1.86 13.54
N ARG A 33 2.88 -0.99 13.96
CA ARG A 33 3.00 0.37 13.42
C ARG A 33 3.36 0.35 11.94
N LEU A 34 4.34 -0.47 11.55
CA LEU A 34 4.75 -0.63 10.16
C LEU A 34 3.65 -1.27 9.32
N ALA A 35 2.94 -2.28 9.83
CA ALA A 35 1.82 -2.89 9.12
C ALA A 35 0.71 -1.85 8.83
N SER A 36 0.34 -1.04 9.83
CA SER A 36 -0.65 0.03 9.66
C SER A 36 -0.20 1.08 8.64
N SER A 37 1.06 1.51 8.73
CA SER A 37 1.66 2.44 7.77
C SER A 37 1.69 1.84 6.35
N TYR A 38 1.96 0.55 6.22
CA TYR A 38 2.02 -0.13 4.94
C TYR A 38 0.63 -0.26 4.29
N ILE A 39 -0.40 -0.62 5.06
CA ILE A 39 -1.79 -0.61 4.59
C ILE A 39 -2.17 0.79 4.08
N SER A 40 -1.86 1.83 4.85
CA SER A 40 -2.15 3.21 4.48
C SER A 40 -1.41 3.62 3.19
N HIS A 41 -0.17 3.18 3.03
CA HIS A 41 0.62 3.39 1.81
C HIS A 41 -0.02 2.71 0.59
N LEU A 42 -0.40 1.43 0.70
CA LEU A 42 -1.06 0.68 -0.37
C LEU A 42 -2.40 1.33 -0.77
N GLN A 43 -3.18 1.79 0.21
CA GLN A 43 -4.42 2.53 -0.05
C GLN A 43 -4.16 3.83 -0.82
N ALA A 44 -3.14 4.60 -0.42
CA ALA A 44 -2.76 5.82 -1.13
C ALA A 44 -2.34 5.53 -2.58
N GLN A 45 -1.59 4.44 -2.82
CA GLN A 45 -1.19 4.03 -4.17
C GLN A 45 -2.41 3.66 -5.04
N LEU A 46 -3.37 2.92 -4.49
CA LEU A 46 -4.60 2.54 -5.21
C LEU A 46 -5.43 3.78 -5.57
N VAL A 47 -5.61 4.72 -4.65
CA VAL A 47 -6.33 5.97 -4.89
C VAL A 47 -5.60 6.84 -5.92
N ALA A 48 -4.28 6.99 -5.78
CA ALA A 48 -3.48 7.75 -6.73
C ALA A 48 -3.56 7.17 -8.15
N ALA A 49 -3.50 5.84 -8.29
CA ALA A 49 -3.65 5.17 -9.58
C ALA A 49 -5.04 5.42 -10.19
N CYS A 50 -6.10 5.35 -9.39
CA CYS A 50 -7.47 5.64 -9.83
C CYS A 50 -7.60 7.10 -10.31
N LEU A 51 -7.11 8.06 -9.53
CA LEU A 51 -7.13 9.48 -9.89
C LEU A 51 -6.31 9.77 -11.16
N ALA A 52 -5.12 9.19 -11.28
CA ALA A 52 -4.28 9.33 -12.47
C ALA A 52 -5.00 8.80 -13.72
N TRP A 53 -5.70 7.66 -13.61
CA TRP A 53 -6.49 7.11 -14.72
C TRP A 53 -7.69 8.01 -15.06
N ALA A 54 -8.44 8.47 -14.07
CA ALA A 54 -9.58 9.36 -14.26
C ALA A 54 -9.19 10.69 -14.92
N LEU A 55 -8.07 11.29 -14.50
CA LEU A 55 -7.53 12.50 -15.12
C LEU A 55 -7.09 12.26 -16.56
N ARG A 56 -6.47 11.10 -16.85
CA ARG A 56 -6.05 10.72 -18.20
C ARG A 56 -7.24 10.51 -19.16
N ILE A 57 -8.38 10.01 -18.67
CA ILE A 57 -9.59 9.92 -19.48
C ILE A 57 -10.19 11.29 -19.73
N ARG A 58 -10.25 12.12 -18.69
CA ARG A 58 -10.77 13.48 -18.80
C ARG A 58 -9.99 14.32 -19.81
N SER A 59 -8.66 14.23 -19.80
CA SER A 59 -7.82 14.92 -20.79
C SER A 59 -8.03 14.37 -22.21
N ALA A 60 -8.19 13.05 -22.36
CA ALA A 60 -8.47 12.44 -23.67
C ALA A 60 -9.81 12.89 -24.28
N GLN A 61 -10.85 13.13 -23.47
CA GLN A 61 -12.15 13.63 -23.94
C GLN A 61 -12.12 15.12 -24.34
N ILE A 62 -11.36 15.96 -23.62
CA ILE A 62 -11.25 17.39 -23.93
C ILE A 62 -10.55 17.61 -25.28
N SER A 63 -9.53 16.82 -25.62
CA SER A 63 -8.85 16.90 -26.92
C SER A 63 -9.73 16.48 -28.10
N ALA A 64 -10.76 15.67 -27.88
CA ALA A 64 -11.70 15.24 -28.92
C ALA A 64 -12.77 16.31 -29.23
N PHE A 65 -13.03 17.25 -28.32
CA PHE A 65 -13.95 18.38 -28.51
C PHE A 65 -13.25 19.59 -29.13
N ARG A 66 -12.46 19.39 -30.18
CA ARG A 66 -11.94 20.50 -30.99
C ARG A 66 -13.01 20.85 -32.03
N PRO A 67 -13.61 22.06 -32.00
CA PRO A 67 -14.62 22.43 -32.99
C PRO A 67 -13.99 22.41 -34.38
N ARG A 68 -14.58 21.65 -35.29
CA ARG A 68 -14.28 21.76 -36.72
C ARG A 68 -14.83 23.12 -37.16
N GLY A 69 -13.92 24.02 -37.54
CA GLY A 69 -14.27 25.25 -38.25
C GLY A 69 -14.90 24.95 -39.59
#